data_AF-A0A497LSX6-F1
#
_entry.id   AF-A0A497LSX6-F1
#
_cell.length_a   1.000
_cell.length_b   1.000
_cell.length_c   1.000
_cell.angle_alpha   90.00
_cell.angle_beta   90.00
_cell.angle_gamma   90.00
#
_symmetry.space_group_name_H-M   'P 1'
#
loop_
_entity.id
_entity.type
_entity.pdbx_description
1 polymer ?
#
loop_
_entity_poly.entity_id
_entity_poly.type
_entity_poly.pdbx_seq_one_letter_code
_entity_poly.pdbx_strand_id
1 'polypeptide(L)' 'MFIDQVPPQDINTEQSILASCLVDASALEVALDILKPEDFYKKAHQNIFKTYQYLTRNKKPVDLTT' A
#
# COMPACT_ATOMS: atom_id res chain seq x y z
N MET A 1 19.18 28.41 1.20
CA MET A 1 18.17 28.11 2.23
C MET A 1 17.22 27.11 1.61
N PHE A 2 17.49 25.81 1.78
CA PHE A 2 16.59 24.77 1.32
C PHE A 2 15.46 24.71 2.33
N ILE A 3 14.31 25.21 1.93
CA ILE A 3 13.05 24.99 2.64
C ILE A 3 12.86 23.47 2.77
N ASP A 4 12.83 22.98 4.01
CA ASP A 4 12.40 21.63 4.39
C ASP A 4 10.93 21.40 3.98
N GLN A 5 10.63 21.44 2.68
CA GLN A 5 9.33 21.07 2.17
C GLN A 5 9.24 19.56 2.24
N VAL A 6 8.60 19.09 3.32
CA VAL A 6 8.01 17.77 3.37
C VAL A 6 7.24 17.59 2.05
N PRO A 7 7.56 16.56 1.25
CA PRO A 7 6.89 16.36 -0.03
C PRO A 7 5.40 16.14 0.23
N PRO A 8 4.53 16.51 -0.73
CA PRO A 8 3.09 16.36 -0.57
C PRO A 8 2.76 14.89 -0.27
N GLN A 9 2.19 14.66 0.91
CA GLN A 9 1.83 13.34 1.41
C GLN A 9 0.43 13.38 2.00
N ASP A 10 -0.32 12.30 1.81
CA ASP A 10 -1.59 12.10 2.50
C ASP A 10 -1.64 10.70 3.11
N ILE A 11 -1.25 10.67 4.38
CA ILE A 11 -1.17 9.45 5.18
C ILE A 11 -2.55 8.80 5.36
N ASN A 12 -3.62 9.59 5.44
CA ASN A 12 -4.97 9.05 5.61
C ASN A 12 -5.44 8.35 4.34
N THR A 13 -5.09 8.92 3.18
CA THR A 13 -5.34 8.28 1.88
C THR A 13 -4.54 6.99 1.75
N GLU A 14 -3.25 6.98 2.12
CA GLU A 14 -2.46 5.74 2.14
C GLU A 14 -3.10 4.65 3.01
N GLN A 15 -3.53 4.99 4.23
CA GLN A 15 -4.22 4.06 5.12
C GLN A 15 -5.53 3.55 4.53
N SER A 16 -6.30 4.43 3.89
CA SER A 16 -7.58 4.08 3.27
C SER A 16 -7.39 3.11 2.10
N ILE A 17 -6.35 3.29 1.28
CA ILE A 17 -5.99 2.37 0.20
C ILE A 17 -5.65 1.00 0.77
N LEU A 18 -4.77 0.94 1.78
CA LEU A 18 -4.36 -0.33 2.39
C LEU A 18 -5.52 -1.07 3.06
N ALA A 19 -6.44 -0.34 3.71
CA ALA A 19 -7.65 -0.90 4.29
C ALA A 19 -8.60 -1.42 3.20
N SER A 20 -8.81 -0.66 2.13
CA SER A 20 -9.63 -1.10 0.99
C SER A 20 -9.10 -2.39 0.37
N CYS A 21 -7.78 -2.52 0.23
CA CYS A 21 -7.13 -3.73 -0.30
C CYS A 21 -7.34 -4.96 0.60
N LEU A 22 -7.49 -4.78 1.91
CA LEU A 22 -7.79 -5.88 2.84
C LEU A 22 -9.26 -6.30 2.82
N VAL A 23 -10.16 -5.35 2.55
CA VAL A 23 -11.61 -5.59 2.57
C VAL A 23 -12.10 -6.13 1.23
N ASP A 24 -11.52 -5.67 0.13
CA ASP A 24 -11.93 -6.01 -1.24
C ASP A 24 -10.73 -6.45 -2.07
N ALA A 25 -10.75 -7.72 -2.50
CA ALA A 25 -9.71 -8.31 -3.33
C ALA A 25 -9.60 -7.62 -4.71
N SER A 26 -10.72 -7.12 -5.26
CA SER A 26 -10.70 -6.40 -6.54
C SER A 26 -9.99 -5.04 -6.42
N ALA A 27 -10.15 -4.37 -5.27
CA ALA A 27 -9.41 -3.14 -4.97
C ALA A 27 -7.90 -3.41 -4.85
N LEU A 28 -7.51 -4.55 -4.28
CA LEU A 28 -6.11 -4.98 -4.24
C LEU A 28 -5.54 -5.23 -5.65
N GLU A 29 -6.27 -5.91 -6.53
CA GLU A 29 -5.83 -6.13 -7.92
C GLU A 29 -5.59 -4.81 -8.65
N VAL A 30 -6.55 -3.88 -8.57
CA VAL A 30 -6.42 -2.53 -9.16
C VAL A 30 -5.23 -1.76 -8.56
N ALA A 31 -5.05 -1.83 -7.24
CA ALA A 31 -3.94 -1.16 -6.57
C ALA A 31 -2.58 -1.74 -7.02
N LEU A 32 -2.47 -3.07 -7.17
CA LEU A 32 -1.22 -3.72 -7.60
C LEU A 32 -0.85 -3.40 -9.06
N ASP A 33 -1.82 -3.08 -9.91
CA ASP A 33 -1.59 -2.68 -11.30
C ASP A 33 -1.09 -1.24 -11.42
N ILE A 34 -1.50 -0.36 -10.50
CA ILE A 34 -1.26 1.08 -10.59
C ILE A 34 -0.11 1.53 -9.68
N LEU A 35 -0.04 0.98 -8.47
CA LEU A 35 0.84 1.46 -7.40
C LEU A 35 2.06 0.55 -7.21
N LYS A 36 3.18 1.17 -6.88
CA LYS A 36 4.38 0.51 -6.37
C LYS A 36 4.50 0.77 -4.88
N PRO A 37 5.13 -0.13 -4.11
CA PRO A 37 5.37 0.11 -2.70
C PRO A 37 6.10 1.42 -2.41
N GLU A 38 7.00 1.85 -3.29
CA GLU A 38 7.77 3.08 -3.15
C GLU A 38 6.92 4.36 -3.27
N ASP A 39 5.70 4.27 -3.82
CA ASP A 39 4.77 5.40 -3.94
C ASP A 39 4.14 5.79 -2.59
N PHE A 40 4.18 4.90 -1.60
CA PHE A 40 3.76 5.20 -0.24
C PHE A 40 4.86 5.98 0.49
N TYR A 41 4.52 7.10 1.12
CA TYR A 41 5.48 7.91 1.86
C TYR A 41 5.95 7.20 3.14
N LYS A 42 5.02 6.59 3.90
CA LYS A 42 5.37 5.91 5.15
C LYS A 42 6.04 4.57 4.88
N LYS A 43 7.22 4.36 5.45
CA LYS A 43 7.95 3.08 5.33
C LYS A 43 7.13 1.87 5.78
N ALA A 44 6.31 2.04 6.82
CA ALA A 44 5.39 1.00 7.28
C ALA A 44 4.38 0.61 6.19
N HIS A 45 3.80 1.59 5.49
CA HIS A 45 2.84 1.34 4.41
C HIS A 45 3.52 0.72 3.19
N GLN A 46 4.74 1.15 2.84
CA GLN A 46 5.55 0.49 1.82
C GLN A 46 5.72 -1.01 2.13
N ASN A 47 6.04 -1.34 3.38
CA ASN A 47 6.25 -2.72 3.80
C ASN A 47 4.95 -3.54 3.74
N ILE A 48 3.82 -2.97 4.17
CA ILE A 48 2.50 -3.63 4.08
C ILE A 48 2.17 -3.95 2.62
N PHE A 49 2.32 -2.96 1.72
CA PHE A 49 2.01 -3.16 0.31
C PHE A 49 2.97 -4.17 -0.35
N LYS A 50 4.26 -4.20 0.05
CA LYS A 50 5.21 -5.26 -0.37
C LYS A 50 4.72 -6.65 0.05
N THR A 51 4.20 -6.78 1.26
CA THR A 51 3.64 -8.05 1.74
C THR A 51 2.41 -8.45 0.93
N TYR A 52 1.50 -7.52 0.61
CA TYR A 52 0.35 -7.81 -0.25
C TYR A 52 0.80 -8.32 -1.62
N GLN A 53 1.75 -7.62 -2.26
CA GLN A 53 2.31 -8.04 -3.53
C GLN A 53 2.95 -9.43 -3.45
N TYR A 54 3.67 -9.73 -2.36
CA TYR A 54 4.26 -11.04 -2.15
C TYR A 54 3.20 -12.13 -1.98
N LEU A 55 2.18 -11.92 -1.14
CA LEU A 55 1.11 -12.89 -0.89
C LEU A 55 0.33 -13.18 -2.18
N THR A 56 -0.06 -12.14 -2.92
CA THR A 56 -0.75 -12.28 -4.21
C THR A 56 0.09 -13.07 -5.22
N ARG A 57 1.40 -12.78 -5.34
CA ARG A 57 2.31 -13.53 -6.23
C ARG A 57 2.44 -15.00 -5.84
N ASN A 58 2.34 -15.31 -4.54
CA ASN A 58 2.36 -16.68 -4.03
C ASN A 58 0.97 -17.33 -4.00
N LYS A 59 -0.06 -16.71 -4.61
CA LYS A 59 -1.44 -17.18 -4.62
C LYS A 59 -1.98 -17.43 -3.20
N LYS A 60 -1.55 -16.62 -2.23
CA LYS A 60 -2.06 -16.63 -0.87
C LYS A 60 -3.08 -15.50 -0.70
N PRO A 61 -4.13 -15.71 0.12
CA PRO A 61 -5.05 -14.63 0.45
C PRO A 61 -4.32 -13.51 1.20
N VAL A 62 -4.77 -12.28 0.97
CA VAL A 62 -4.35 -11.11 1.74
C VAL A 62 -5.45 -10.83 2.76
N ASP A 63 -5.20 -11.17 4.01
CA ASP A 63 -6.11 -10.97 5.13
C ASP A 63 -5.33 -10.61 6.41
N LEU A 64 -6.04 -10.34 7.50
CA LEU A 64 -5.42 -9.93 8.78
C LEU A 64 -4.71 -11.07 9.52
N THR A 65 -4.90 -12.31 9.12
CA THR A 65 -4.42 -13.50 9.84
C THR A 65 -3.20 -14.15 9.19
N THR A 66 -2.98 -13.88 7.90
CA THR A 66 -1.92 -14.48 7.07
C THR A 66 -0.62 -13.67 7.14
#